data_AF-A0A7C3WL85-F1
#
_entry.id   AF-A0A7C3WL85-F1
#
_cell.length_a   1.000
_cell.length_b   1.000
_cell.length_c   1.000
_cell.angle_alpha   90.00
_cell.angle_beta   90.00
_cell.angle_gamma   90.00
#
_symmetry.space_group_name_H-M   'P 1'
#
loop_
_entity.id
_entity.type
_entity.pdbx_description
1 polymer ?
#
loop_
_entity_poly.entity_id
_entity_poly.type
_entity_poly.pdbx_seq_one_letter_code
_entity_poly.pdbx_strand_id
1 'polypeptide(L)'
;MSGGWLWAAEPPADRIVVMYFHRTQRCPTCMRMEAYARQALQEAFPEQLQAGQIAFYSIDFQDPQNARLTKAYQVSAPSLIVVRVVNHKGVEFKNLQEIWLKVRDQKEYFQYVQKEVAGYLPKSTPPTATQ
;
A
#
# COMPACT_ATOMS: atom_id res chain seq x y z
N MET A 1 34.04 16.71 14.67
CA MET A 1 32.82 16.77 15.51
C MET A 1 31.71 16.10 14.71
N SER A 2 31.00 15.18 15.38
CA SER A 2 29.68 14.67 15.02
C SER A 2 29.52 13.98 13.66
N GLY A 3 29.70 12.66 13.66
CA GLY A 3 29.13 11.78 12.64
C GLY A 3 27.61 11.85 12.71
N GLY A 4 26.99 12.37 11.65
CA GLY A 4 25.56 12.27 11.44
C GLY A 4 25.25 10.93 10.79
N TRP A 5 24.63 10.02 11.54
CA TRP A 5 23.98 8.86 10.96
C TRP A 5 22.92 9.37 9.98
N LEU A 6 23.13 9.15 8.68
CA LEU A 6 22.20 9.49 7.61
C LEU A 6 20.97 8.57 7.71
N TRP A 7 20.05 9.03 8.55
CA TRP A 7 18.59 8.93 8.50
C TRP A 7 18.06 8.41 7.15
N ALA A 8 17.20 7.40 7.23
CA ALA A 8 16.33 7.00 6.13
C ALA A 8 15.63 8.24 5.58
N ALA A 9 15.69 8.44 4.26
CA ALA A 9 15.01 9.54 3.60
C ALA A 9 13.54 9.60 4.05
N GLU A 10 13.07 10.78 4.44
CA GLU A 10 11.68 10.97 4.83
C GLU A 10 10.77 10.56 3.65
N PRO A 11 9.68 9.82 3.91
CA PRO A 11 8.83 9.34 2.84
C PRO A 11 8.22 10.54 2.08
N PRO A 12 8.11 10.47 0.73
CA PRO A 12 7.56 11.55 -0.07
C PRO A 12 6.22 12.08 0.47
N ALA A 13 6.04 13.40 0.43
CA ALA A 13 4.81 14.06 0.88
C ALA A 13 3.57 13.51 0.16
N ASP A 14 3.71 13.31 -1.14
CA ASP A 14 2.70 12.72 -2.01
C ASP A 14 3.13 11.29 -2.35
N ARG A 15 2.33 10.32 -1.92
CA ARG A 15 2.63 8.90 -2.10
C ARG A 15 1.38 8.05 -2.01
N ILE A 16 1.48 6.81 -2.45
CA ILE A 16 0.46 5.79 -2.30
C ILE A 16 0.90 4.81 -1.23
N VAL A 17 0.00 4.54 -0.29
CA VAL A 17 0.23 3.56 0.76
C VAL A 17 -0.74 2.42 0.57
N VAL A 18 -0.20 1.25 0.24
CA VAL A 18 -0.95 0.01 0.08
C VAL A 18 -0.79 -0.80 1.35
N MET A 19 -1.90 -1.13 2.01
CA MET A 19 -1.92 -1.86 3.27
C MET A 19 -2.71 -3.15 3.11
N TYR A 20 -2.05 -4.29 3.30
CA TYR A 20 -2.72 -5.57 3.43
C TYR A 20 -3.02 -5.85 4.90
N PHE A 21 -4.28 -5.72 5.26
CA PHE A 21 -4.78 -6.11 6.57
C PHE A 21 -5.01 -7.61 6.61
N HIS A 22 -4.40 -8.29 7.58
CA HIS A 22 -4.54 -9.72 7.80
C HIS A 22 -4.95 -10.00 9.24
N ARG A 23 -5.41 -11.23 9.48
CA ARG A 23 -5.60 -11.78 10.82
C ARG A 23 -4.26 -12.22 11.40
N THR A 24 -4.06 -12.15 12.71
CA THR A 24 -2.98 -12.84 13.44
C THR A 24 -2.76 -14.27 12.96
N GLN A 25 -3.83 -15.07 12.93
CA GLN A 25 -3.80 -16.42 12.39
C GLN A 25 -4.10 -16.38 10.90
N ARG A 26 -3.11 -16.75 10.09
CA ARG A 26 -3.14 -16.55 8.64
C ARG A 26 -3.47 -17.83 7.91
N CYS A 27 -4.54 -17.77 7.12
CA CYS A 27 -4.93 -18.83 6.22
C CYS A 27 -4.02 -18.88 4.96
N PRO A 28 -3.89 -20.02 4.26
CA PRO A 28 -3.10 -20.10 3.03
C PRO A 28 -3.53 -19.10 1.95
N THR A 29 -4.84 -18.85 1.80
CA THR A 29 -5.38 -17.83 0.88
C THR A 29 -4.95 -16.41 1.30
N CYS A 30 -4.88 -16.14 2.60
CA CYS A 30 -4.47 -14.87 3.18
C CYS A 30 -2.98 -14.59 2.91
N MET A 31 -2.14 -15.61 3.03
CA MET A 31 -0.73 -15.54 2.64
C MET A 31 -0.57 -15.31 1.14
N ARG A 32 -1.37 -16.02 0.33
CA ARG A 32 -1.36 -15.88 -1.14
C ARG A 32 -1.73 -14.47 -1.59
N MET A 33 -2.82 -13.90 -1.06
CA MET A 33 -3.24 -12.53 -1.42
C MET A 33 -2.18 -11.49 -1.09
N GLU A 34 -1.51 -11.60 0.07
CA GLU A 34 -0.41 -10.70 0.40
C GLU A 34 0.75 -10.84 -0.59
N ALA A 35 1.18 -12.09 -0.85
CA ALA A 35 2.28 -12.36 -1.77
C ALA A 35 1.97 -11.81 -3.18
N TYR A 36 0.76 -12.07 -3.68
CA TYR A 36 0.32 -11.57 -4.97
C TYR A 36 0.23 -10.05 -5.01
N ALA A 37 -0.27 -9.40 -3.96
CA ALA A 37 -0.31 -7.94 -3.92
C ALA A 37 1.11 -7.34 -3.94
N ARG A 38 2.02 -7.90 -3.14
CA ARG A 38 3.43 -7.47 -3.12
C ARG A 38 4.10 -7.65 -4.48
N GLN A 39 3.93 -8.81 -5.11
CA GLN A 39 4.50 -9.10 -6.42
C GLN A 39 3.91 -8.20 -7.52
N ALA A 40 2.60 -8.02 -7.54
CA ALA A 40 1.93 -7.14 -8.50
C ALA A 40 2.49 -5.71 -8.46
N LEU A 41 2.78 -5.20 -7.26
CA LEU A 41 3.42 -3.89 -7.08
C LEU A 41 4.89 -3.89 -7.52
N GLN A 42 5.65 -4.92 -7.16
CA GLN A 42 7.06 -5.04 -7.52
C GLN A 42 7.28 -5.11 -9.03
N GLU A 43 6.38 -5.79 -9.75
CA GLU A 43 6.46 -5.93 -11.20
C GLU A 43 6.07 -4.66 -11.96
N ALA A 44 5.03 -3.95 -11.51
CA ALA A 44 4.52 -2.78 -12.23
C ALA A 44 5.15 -1.46 -11.80
N PHE A 45 5.62 -1.36 -10.56
CA PHE A 45 6.07 -0.09 -9.98
C PHE A 45 7.42 -0.18 -9.24
N PRO A 46 8.45 -0.82 -9.81
CA PRO A 46 9.74 -0.99 -9.13
C PRO A 46 10.39 0.36 -8.77
N GLU A 47 10.31 1.34 -9.68
CA GLU A 47 10.88 2.67 -9.48
C GLU A 47 10.14 3.46 -8.38
N GLN A 48 8.81 3.40 -8.37
CA GLN A 48 8.00 4.11 -7.39
C GLN A 48 8.14 3.50 -5.99
N LEU A 49 8.30 2.18 -5.91
CA LEU A 49 8.65 1.50 -4.65
C LEU A 49 10.04 1.92 -4.17
N GLN A 50 11.03 1.95 -5.06
CA GLN A 50 12.38 2.39 -4.72
C GLN A 50 12.44 3.86 -4.30
N ALA A 51 11.64 4.72 -4.94
CA ALA A 51 11.52 6.14 -4.61
C ALA A 51 10.63 6.42 -3.39
N GLY A 52 10.02 5.40 -2.78
CA GLY A 52 9.07 5.56 -1.66
C GLY A 52 7.75 6.22 -2.02
N GLN A 53 7.48 6.42 -3.32
CA GLN A 53 6.22 6.93 -3.85
C GLN A 53 5.09 5.90 -3.72
N ILE A 54 5.43 4.61 -3.67
CA ILE A 54 4.53 3.54 -3.23
C ILE A 54 5.16 2.88 -2.01
N ALA A 55 4.37 2.68 -0.96
CA ALA A 55 4.76 1.89 0.20
C ALA A 55 3.77 0.73 0.37
N PHE A 56 4.28 -0.46 0.72
CA PHE A 56 3.46 -1.63 1.01
C PHE A 56 3.66 -2.07 2.46
N TYR A 57 2.55 -2.19 3.21
CA TYR A 57 2.56 -2.64 4.60
C TYR A 57 1.64 -3.83 4.80
N SER A 58 2.03 -4.72 5.71
CA SER A 58 1.20 -5.84 6.18
C SER A 58 0.83 -5.57 7.63
N ILE A 59 -0.46 -5.61 7.94
CA ILE A 59 -1.00 -5.11 9.21
C ILE A 59 -1.89 -6.18 9.82
N ASP A 60 -1.57 -6.61 11.03
CA ASP A 60 -2.48 -7.45 11.81
C ASP A 60 -3.62 -6.58 12.37
N PHE A 61 -4.82 -6.70 11.82
CA PHE A 61 -5.95 -5.88 12.25
C PHE A 61 -6.51 -6.29 13.61
N GLN A 62 -6.12 -7.47 14.13
CA GLN A 62 -6.51 -7.96 15.45
C GLN A 62 -5.54 -7.53 16.55
N ASP A 63 -4.37 -7.00 16.19
CA ASP A 63 -3.46 -6.42 17.17
C ASP A 63 -4.05 -5.12 17.75
N PRO A 64 -4.21 -5.00 19.08
CA PRO A 64 -4.68 -3.77 19.72
C PRO A 64 -3.88 -2.51 19.34
N GLN A 65 -2.60 -2.64 19.03
CA GLN A 65 -1.76 -1.52 18.58
C GLN A 65 -2.26 -0.91 17.26
N ASN A 66 -2.92 -1.72 16.42
CA ASN A 66 -3.47 -1.30 15.14
C ASN A 66 -4.95 -0.87 15.22
N ALA A 67 -5.58 -0.91 16.40
CA ALA A 67 -7.03 -0.68 16.55
C ALA A 67 -7.51 0.67 15.97
N ARG A 68 -6.72 1.74 16.15
CA ARG A 68 -7.02 3.06 15.56
C ARG A 68 -7.03 3.02 14.04
N LEU A 69 -6.06 2.31 13.45
CA LEU A 69 -5.90 2.18 12.01
C LEU A 69 -7.00 1.30 11.40
N THR A 70 -7.25 0.15 12.02
CA THR A 70 -8.34 -0.78 11.68
C THR A 70 -9.68 -0.06 11.67
N LYS A 71 -9.96 0.76 12.69
CA LYS A 71 -11.19 1.57 12.77
C LYS A 71 -11.26 2.63 11.69
N ALA A 72 -10.15 3.34 11.41
CA ALA A 72 -10.11 4.39 10.40
C ALA A 72 -10.46 3.88 8.99
N TYR A 73 -10.02 2.66 8.65
CA TYR A 73 -10.30 2.03 7.35
C TYR A 73 -11.46 1.02 7.38
N GLN A 74 -12.20 0.94 8.50
CA GLN A 74 -13.38 0.07 8.67
C GLN A 74 -13.10 -1.41 8.34
N VAL A 75 -11.92 -1.89 8.73
CA VAL A 75 -11.47 -3.26 8.42
C VAL A 75 -12.05 -4.23 9.43
N SER A 76 -12.75 -5.27 8.95
CA SER A 76 -13.30 -6.36 9.76
C SER A 76 -12.88 -7.76 9.27
N ALA A 77 -12.23 -7.83 8.11
CA ALA A 77 -11.77 -9.04 7.45
C ALA A 77 -10.50 -8.75 6.65
N PRO A 78 -9.73 -9.78 6.22
CA PRO A 78 -8.53 -9.54 5.42
C PRO A 78 -8.85 -8.70 4.18
N SER A 79 -8.13 -7.59 4.04
CA SER A 79 -8.47 -6.52 3.08
C SER A 79 -7.20 -5.90 2.53
N LEU A 80 -7.24 -5.48 1.26
CA LEU A 80 -6.17 -4.70 0.65
C LEU A 80 -6.66 -3.28 0.45
N ILE A 81 -6.11 -2.36 1.23
CA ILE A 81 -6.49 -0.94 1.23
C ILE A 81 -5.44 -0.15 0.46
N VAL A 82 -5.85 0.64 -0.52
CA VAL A 82 -5.00 1.61 -1.22
C VAL A 82 -5.35 2.99 -0.68
N VAL A 83 -4.35 3.75 -0.23
CA VAL A 83 -4.52 5.10 0.30
C VAL A 83 -3.69 6.07 -0.51
N ARG A 84 -4.30 7.16 -0.96
CA ARG A 84 -3.60 8.29 -1.54
C ARG A 84 -3.26 9.29 -0.44
N VAL A 85 -1.97 9.55 -0.30
CA VAL A 85 -1.40 10.54 0.61
C VAL A 85 -1.01 11.75 -0.21
N VAL A 86 -1.49 12.92 0.21
CA VAL A 86 -1.11 14.23 -0.36
C VAL A 86 -0.69 15.13 0.80
N ASN A 87 0.46 15.80 0.69
CA ASN A 87 1.02 16.62 1.76
C ASN A 87 1.07 15.89 3.12
N HIS A 88 1.52 14.63 3.12
CA HIS A 88 1.58 13.73 4.28
C HIS A 88 0.23 13.37 4.93
N LYS A 89 -0.90 13.71 4.31
CA LYS A 89 -2.25 13.40 4.80
C LYS A 89 -2.94 12.42 3.86
N GLY A 90 -3.53 11.36 4.41
CA GLY A 90 -4.39 10.46 3.65
C GLY A 90 -5.67 11.20 3.24
N VAL A 91 -5.85 11.42 1.94
CA VAL A 91 -6.99 12.18 1.40
C VAL A 91 -8.08 11.29 0.81
N GLU A 92 -7.71 10.09 0.35
CA GLU A 92 -8.62 9.14 -0.26
C GLU A 92 -8.14 7.72 0.00
N PHE A 93 -9.06 6.77 0.14
CA PHE A 93 -8.72 5.36 0.20
C PHE A 93 -9.77 4.49 -0.48
N LYS A 94 -9.35 3.29 -0.90
CA LYS A 94 -10.23 2.26 -1.48
C LYS A 94 -9.90 0.90 -0.91
N ASN A 95 -10.92 0.14 -0.56
CA ASN A 95 -10.80 -1.29 -0.28
C ASN A 95 -10.96 -2.08 -1.57
N LEU A 96 -9.92 -2.82 -1.95
CA LEU A 96 -9.91 -3.63 -3.17
C LEU A 96 -10.65 -4.96 -2.93
N GLN A 97 -11.98 -4.91 -2.83
CA GLN A 97 -12.78 -6.08 -2.46
C GLN A 97 -12.70 -7.25 -3.46
N GLU A 98 -12.47 -6.97 -4.75
CA GLU A 98 -12.38 -8.02 -5.79
C GLU A 98 -11.15 -8.92 -5.67
N ILE A 99 -10.20 -8.62 -4.77
CA ILE A 99 -9.05 -9.51 -4.51
C ILE A 99 -9.51 -10.93 -4.15
N TRP A 100 -10.65 -11.07 -3.46
CA TRP A 100 -11.20 -12.36 -3.06
C TRP A 100 -11.75 -13.17 -4.23
N LEU A 101 -12.30 -12.48 -5.24
CA LEU A 101 -12.80 -13.10 -6.45
C LEU A 101 -11.63 -13.52 -7.35
N LYS A 102 -10.57 -12.72 -7.36
CA LYS A 102 -9.44 -12.85 -8.29
C LYS A 102 -8.29 -13.69 -7.76
N VAL A 103 -8.21 -13.98 -6.46
CA VAL A 103 -7.09 -14.73 -5.85
C VAL A 103 -6.80 -16.11 -6.46
N ARG A 104 -7.77 -16.71 -7.16
CA ARG A 104 -7.59 -17.99 -7.85
C ARG A 104 -6.84 -17.88 -9.17
N ASP A 105 -6.85 -16.70 -9.79
CA ASP A 105 -6.13 -16.40 -11.03
C ASP A 105 -5.10 -15.29 -10.75
N GLN A 106 -3.83 -15.67 -10.70
CA GLN A 106 -2.74 -14.75 -10.39
C GLN A 106 -2.70 -13.56 -11.37
N LYS A 107 -2.95 -13.82 -12.66
CA LYS A 107 -2.88 -12.79 -13.69
C LYS A 107 -4.00 -11.77 -13.51
N GLU A 108 -5.23 -12.22 -13.31
CA GLU A 108 -6.35 -11.30 -13.04
C GLU A 108 -6.13 -10.51 -11.75
N TYR A 109 -5.61 -11.15 -10.71
CA TYR A 109 -5.29 -10.47 -9.45
C TYR A 109 -4.28 -9.35 -9.67
N PHE A 110 -3.19 -9.64 -10.39
CA PHE A 110 -2.12 -8.68 -10.65
C PHE A 110 -2.65 -7.50 -11.46
N GLN A 111 -3.34 -7.77 -12.57
CA GLN A 111 -3.93 -6.73 -13.41
C GLN A 111 -4.88 -5.83 -12.63
N TYR A 112 -5.71 -6.40 -11.76
CA TYR A 112 -6.63 -5.65 -10.92
C TYR A 112 -5.88 -4.75 -9.93
N VAL A 113 -4.93 -5.29 -9.15
CA VAL A 113 -4.17 -4.50 -8.17
C VAL A 113 -3.36 -3.40 -8.87
N GLN A 114 -2.70 -3.70 -9.98
CA GLN A 114 -1.90 -2.75 -10.74
C GLN A 114 -2.77 -1.62 -11.31
N LYS A 115 -3.92 -1.95 -11.90
CA LYS A 115 -4.87 -0.97 -12.41
C LYS A 115 -5.36 -0.04 -11.31
N GLU A 116 -5.77 -0.60 -10.19
CA GLU A 116 -6.31 0.16 -9.07
C GLU A 116 -5.23 1.09 -8.50
N VAL A 117 -4.03 0.59 -8.22
CA VAL A 117 -2.93 1.40 -7.69
C VAL A 117 -2.49 2.48 -8.68
N ALA A 118 -2.39 2.17 -9.98
CA ALA A 118 -2.07 3.15 -11.00
C ALA A 118 -3.10 4.29 -11.07
N GLY A 119 -4.38 3.98 -10.84
CA GLY A 119 -5.45 4.98 -10.79
C GLY A 119 -5.29 6.00 -9.66
N TYR A 120 -4.56 5.65 -8.60
CA TYR A 120 -4.30 6.53 -7.47
C TYR A 120 -2.98 7.32 -7.59
N LEU A 121 -2.04 6.87 -8.43
CA LEU A 121 -0.78 7.59 -8.62
C LEU A 121 -1.03 9.03 -9.07
N PRO A 122 -0.35 10.02 -8.47
CA PRO A 122 -0.43 11.38 -8.97
C PRO A 122 0.04 11.38 -10.42
N LYS A 123 -0.77 11.93 -11.33
CA LYS A 123 -0.30 12.28 -12.67
C LYS A 123 0.85 13.26 -12.45
N SER A 124 2.06 12.87 -12.82
CA SER A 124 3.29 13.60 -12.57
C SER A 124 3.07 15.10 -12.81
N THR A 125 3.01 15.86 -11.72
CA THR A 125 3.25 17.29 -11.80
C THR A 125 4.75 17.42 -11.56
N PRO A 126 5.52 17.99 -12.51
CA PRO A 126 6.94 18.16 -12.30
C PRO A 126 7.18 18.93 -11.01
N PRO A 127 8.27 18.63 -10.27
CA PRO A 127 8.58 19.34 -9.04
C PRO A 127 8.58 20.83 -9.34
N THR A 128 7.69 21.56 -8.68
CA THR A 128 7.70 23.02 -8.69
C THR A 128 9.04 23.43 -8.10
N ALA A 129 9.98 23.78 -8.99
CA ALA A 129 11.21 24.45 -8.62
C ALA A 129 10.81 25.70 -7.83
N THR A 130 11.08 25.68 -6.53
CA THR A 130 10.99 26.87 -5.70
C THR A 130 12.23 27.70 -6.03
N GLN A 131 11.94 28.90 -6.53
CA GLN A 131 12.88 29.97 -6.89
C GLN A 131 13.58 30.51 -5.64
#